data_AF-V5IG33-F1
#
_entry.id   AF-V5IG33-F1
#
_cell.length_a   1.000
_cell.length_b   1.000
_cell.length_c   1.000
_cell.angle_alpha   90.00
_cell.angle_beta   90.00
_cell.angle_gamma   90.00
#
_symmetry.space_group_name_H-M   'P 1'
#
loop_
_entity.id
_entity.type
_entity.pdbx_description
1 polymer ?
#
loop_
_entity_poly.entity_id
_entity_poly.type
_entity_poly.pdbx_seq_one_letter_code
_entity_poly.pdbx_strand_id
1 'polypeptide(L)'
;PLNERHKLLQSYQNFTQGLLFGTLLLVYSSLAEDSSRVCMITYRPNEEPGPDGRLHILTTYTKEEKFIVQTYSPYTVPGYDTRYATEAKIFRNGVFLESRVIFTDGRRCFILRTKGYHGLCELFTGGRFNNGIVNTTRVV
;
A
#
# COMPACT_ATOMS: atom_id res chain seq x y z
N PRO A 1 -13.27 13.16 -16.81
CA PRO A 1 -12.40 12.51 -15.79
C PRO A 1 -12.20 13.42 -14.58
N LEU A 2 -12.29 12.88 -13.35
CA LEU A 2 -11.99 13.65 -12.13
C LEU A 2 -10.48 13.74 -11.90
N ASN A 3 -9.99 14.87 -11.38
CA ASN A 3 -8.61 15.00 -10.93
C ASN A 3 -8.35 14.08 -9.73
N GLU A 4 -7.17 13.47 -9.62
CA GLU A 4 -6.80 12.59 -8.49
C GLU A 4 -6.97 13.29 -7.12
N ARG A 5 -6.84 14.61 -7.06
CA ARG A 5 -7.02 15.43 -5.85
C ARG A 5 -8.46 15.91 -5.62
N HIS A 6 -9.40 15.50 -6.48
CA HIS A 6 -10.77 15.97 -6.42
C HIS A 6 -11.43 15.55 -5.09
N LYS A 7 -12.15 16.48 -4.45
CA LYS A 7 -12.73 16.27 -3.11
C LYS A 7 -13.61 15.02 -3.02
N LEU A 8 -14.38 14.72 -4.06
CA LEU A 8 -15.23 13.52 -4.15
C LEU A 8 -14.46 12.19 -4.08
N LEU A 9 -13.16 12.19 -4.37
CA LEU A 9 -12.33 10.99 -4.32
C LEU A 9 -11.66 10.79 -2.95
N GLN A 10 -11.53 11.84 -2.14
CA GLN A 10 -10.66 11.81 -0.95
C GLN A 10 -11.11 10.80 0.11
N SER A 11 -12.42 10.54 0.22
CA SER A 11 -12.95 9.50 1.10
C SER A 11 -12.54 8.08 0.71
N TYR A 12 -12.22 7.87 -0.57
CA TYR A 12 -11.69 6.60 -1.11
C TYR A 12 -10.17 6.57 -1.11
N GLN A 13 -9.51 7.58 -0.55
CA GLN A 13 -8.05 7.71 -0.56
C GLN A 13 -7.46 7.62 0.84
N ASN A 14 -8.25 7.26 1.86
CA ASN A 14 -7.72 7.09 3.20
C ASN A 14 -6.82 5.86 3.28
N PHE A 15 -5.54 6.08 3.62
CA PHE A 15 -4.51 5.05 3.64
C PHE A 15 -4.79 3.98 4.69
N THR A 16 -5.01 4.39 5.94
CA THR A 16 -5.22 3.44 7.04
C THR A 16 -6.45 2.61 6.81
N GLN A 17 -7.54 3.21 6.30
CA GLN A 17 -8.77 2.48 6.01
C GLN A 17 -8.55 1.33 5.02
N GLY A 18 -7.69 1.53 4.02
CA GLY A 18 -7.33 0.49 3.05
C GLY A 18 -6.48 -0.65 3.61
N LEU A 19 -5.83 -0.44 4.76
CA LEU A 19 -4.98 -1.43 5.43
C LEU A 19 -5.73 -2.28 6.47
N LEU A 20 -6.95 -1.89 6.88
CA LEU A 20 -7.69 -2.54 7.98
C LEU A 20 -8.08 -3.99 7.71
N PHE A 21 -8.00 -4.47 6.46
CA PHE A 21 -8.21 -5.87 6.13
C PHE A 21 -7.00 -6.77 6.49
N GLY A 22 -5.93 -6.18 7.05
CA GLY A 22 -4.77 -6.86 7.58
C GLY A 22 -3.68 -7.02 6.52
N THR A 23 -3.77 -8.07 5.71
CA THR A 23 -2.78 -8.41 4.69
C THR A 23 -3.29 -8.12 3.28
N LEU A 24 -2.51 -7.35 2.54
CA LEU A 24 -2.72 -6.99 1.15
C LEU A 24 -1.68 -7.67 0.27
N LEU A 25 -2.13 -8.29 -0.83
CA LEU A 25 -1.29 -9.00 -1.80
C LEU A 25 -1.29 -8.26 -3.13
N LEU A 26 -0.11 -8.10 -3.74
CA LEU A 26 0.01 -7.50 -5.07
C LEU A 26 -0.64 -8.42 -6.10
N VAL A 27 -1.58 -7.88 -6.89
CA VAL A 27 -2.20 -8.60 -8.00
C VAL A 27 -1.88 -7.97 -9.36
N TYR A 28 -1.51 -6.69 -9.38
CA TYR A 28 -1.11 -6.01 -10.60
C TYR A 28 -0.14 -4.86 -10.29
N SER A 29 0.86 -4.71 -11.15
CA SER A 29 1.81 -3.59 -11.16
C SER A 29 1.89 -3.02 -12.57
N SER A 30 1.88 -1.69 -12.68
CA SER A 30 2.03 -1.00 -13.96
C SER A 30 3.47 -1.01 -14.49
N LEU A 31 4.45 -1.42 -13.68
CA LEU A 31 5.85 -1.53 -14.09
C LEU A 31 6.17 -2.99 -14.41
N ALA A 32 6.37 -3.27 -15.70
CA ALA A 32 6.59 -4.63 -16.20
C ALA A 32 7.85 -5.26 -15.59
N GLU A 33 8.96 -4.53 -15.62
CA GLU A 33 10.23 -4.96 -15.04
C GLU A 33 10.52 -4.13 -13.79
N ASP A 34 10.21 -4.72 -12.63
CA ASP A 34 10.43 -4.11 -11.33
C ASP A 34 11.26 -5.06 -10.47
N SER A 35 12.49 -4.64 -10.15
CA SER A 35 13.41 -5.42 -9.30
C SER A 35 13.06 -5.32 -7.82
N SER A 36 12.19 -4.40 -7.43
CA SER A 36 11.82 -4.09 -6.04
C SER A 36 10.30 -4.14 -5.83
N ARG A 37 9.62 -5.11 -6.45
CA ARG A 37 8.16 -5.29 -6.30
C ARG A 37 7.80 -5.41 -4.83
N VAL A 38 6.76 -4.71 -4.40
CA VAL A 38 6.13 -4.96 -3.10
C VAL A 38 5.09 -6.03 -3.30
N CYS A 39 5.40 -7.25 -2.87
CA CYS A 39 4.56 -8.42 -3.07
C CYS A 39 3.42 -8.48 -2.05
N MET A 40 3.68 -8.02 -0.83
CA MET A 40 2.72 -8.08 0.27
C MET A 40 2.95 -6.94 1.26
N ILE A 41 1.86 -6.40 1.79
CA ILE A 41 1.88 -5.43 2.89
C ILE A 41 1.00 -6.01 4.00
N THR A 42 1.56 -6.19 5.19
CA THR A 42 0.81 -6.54 6.39
C THR A 42 0.84 -5.36 7.35
N TYR A 43 -0.34 -4.88 7.74
CA TYR A 43 -0.48 -3.80 8.70
C TYR A 43 -0.55 -4.34 10.14
N ARG A 44 0.26 -3.79 11.03
CA ARG A 44 0.33 -4.12 12.46
C ARG A 44 0.03 -2.86 13.29
N PRO A 45 -1.26 -2.55 13.56
CA PRO A 45 -1.65 -1.28 14.17
C PRO A 45 -1.12 -1.08 15.60
N ASN A 46 -0.91 -2.17 16.35
CA ASN A 46 -0.54 -2.11 17.78
C ASN A 46 0.96 -2.35 18.03
N GLU A 47 1.79 -2.34 16.99
CA GLU A 47 3.24 -2.58 17.11
C GLU A 47 3.99 -1.26 17.33
N GLU A 48 4.70 -1.15 18.46
CA GLU A 48 5.55 -0.01 18.81
C GLU A 48 6.60 0.31 17.72
N PRO A 49 7.09 1.55 17.55
CA PRO A 49 7.02 2.68 18.50
C PRO A 49 6.01 3.78 18.12
N GLY A 50 5.28 3.66 17.01
CA GLY A 50 4.43 4.73 16.49
C GLY A 50 2.97 4.61 16.92
N PRO A 51 2.22 5.73 16.96
CA PRO A 51 0.77 5.71 17.27
C PRO A 51 -0.03 4.97 16.19
N ASP A 52 0.49 4.91 14.96
CA ASP A 52 -0.16 4.27 13.83
C ASP A 52 0.27 2.82 13.62
N GLY A 53 1.28 2.32 14.35
CA GLY A 53 1.81 0.97 14.23
C GLY A 53 2.91 0.79 13.16
N ARG A 54 3.01 -0.41 12.58
CA ARG A 54 4.03 -0.78 11.58
C ARG A 54 3.45 -1.40 10.32
N LEU A 55 4.21 -1.26 9.23
CA LEU A 55 4.04 -2.06 8.01
C LEU A 55 5.14 -3.10 7.91
N HIS A 56 4.74 -4.34 7.64
CA HIS A 56 5.62 -5.44 7.29
C HIS A 56 5.48 -5.69 5.80
N ILE A 57 6.55 -5.43 5.06
CA ILE A 57 6.54 -5.42 3.60
C ILE A 57 7.40 -6.56 3.07
N LEU A 58 6.79 -7.48 2.33
CA LEU A 58 7.52 -8.47 1.56
C LEU A 58 7.84 -7.89 0.19
N THR A 59 9.12 -7.94 -0.20
CA THR A 59 9.58 -7.35 -1.46
C THR A 59 10.65 -8.20 -2.13
N THR A 60 10.75 -8.11 -3.46
CA THR A 60 11.81 -8.75 -4.24
C THR A 60 13.16 -8.03 -4.17
N TYR A 61 13.22 -6.85 -3.54
CA TYR A 61 14.44 -6.06 -3.43
C TYR A 61 15.58 -6.80 -2.70
N THR A 62 15.22 -7.57 -1.68
CA THR A 62 16.17 -8.38 -0.91
C THR A 62 16.03 -9.85 -1.29
N LYS A 63 17.16 -10.58 -1.25
CA LYS A 63 17.18 -12.04 -1.38
C LYS A 63 16.90 -12.76 -0.06
N GLU A 64 16.87 -12.03 1.05
CA GLU A 64 16.48 -12.58 2.34
C GLU A 64 14.97 -12.75 2.40
N GLU A 65 14.49 -13.91 2.87
CA GLU A 65 13.07 -14.16 3.14
C GLU A 65 12.58 -13.44 4.40
N LYS A 66 12.87 -12.14 4.51
CA LYS A 66 12.50 -11.31 5.65
C LYS A 66 11.67 -10.12 5.19
N PHE A 67 10.74 -9.73 6.04
CA PHE A 67 9.98 -8.50 5.86
C PHE A 67 10.87 -7.28 6.07
N ILE A 68 10.71 -6.28 5.20
CA ILE A 68 11.10 -4.91 5.53
C ILE A 68 10.04 -4.39 6.51
N VAL A 69 10.46 -4.16 7.75
CA VAL A 69 9.60 -3.62 8.80
C VAL A 69 9.85 -2.11 8.87
N GLN A 70 8.80 -1.31 8.70
CA GLN A 70 8.88 0.15 8.80
C GLN A 70 7.81 0.70 9.73
N THR A 71 8.13 1.80 10.42
CA THR A 71 7.13 2.61 11.10
C THR A 71 6.11 3.11 10.08
N TYR A 72 4.84 2.93 10.39
CA TYR A 72 3.76 3.49 9.59
C TYR A 72 3.49 4.92 10.08
N SER A 73 3.43 5.88 9.16
CA SER A 73 3.11 7.27 9.48
C SER A 73 2.40 7.88 8.28
N PRO A 74 1.07 7.71 8.20
CA PRO A 74 0.27 8.32 7.15
C PRO A 74 0.04 9.80 7.43
N TYR A 75 -0.11 10.60 6.39
CA TYR A 75 -0.36 12.03 6.50
C TYR A 75 -1.31 12.53 5.42
N THR A 76 -1.96 13.66 5.72
CA THR A 76 -2.80 14.37 4.77
C THR A 76 -1.95 15.30 3.92
N VAL A 77 -2.16 15.27 2.60
CA VAL A 77 -1.48 16.14 1.64
C VAL A 77 -2.04 17.57 1.75
N PRO A 78 -1.21 18.63 1.63
CA PRO A 78 -1.71 20.01 1.58
C PRO A 78 -2.84 20.20 0.56
N GLY A 79 -3.93 20.84 0.99
CA GLY A 79 -5.13 21.06 0.17
C GLY A 79 -6.15 19.92 0.17
N TYR A 80 -5.91 18.83 0.90
CA TYR A 80 -6.89 17.78 1.16
C TYR A 80 -7.66 18.03 2.45
N ASP A 81 -8.83 17.41 2.56
CA ASP A 81 -9.59 17.32 3.80
C ASP A 81 -8.77 16.55 4.85
N THR A 82 -8.57 17.15 6.02
CA THR A 82 -7.73 16.62 7.10
C THR A 82 -8.24 15.32 7.70
N ARG A 83 -9.49 14.93 7.40
CA ARG A 83 -10.06 13.63 7.79
C ARG A 83 -9.44 12.45 7.04
N TYR A 84 -8.78 12.68 5.91
CA TYR A 84 -8.25 11.61 5.07
C TYR A 84 -6.73 11.73 4.93
N ALA A 85 -6.01 10.88 5.65
CA ALA A 85 -4.57 10.72 5.44
C ALA A 85 -4.35 9.88 4.17
N THR A 86 -3.88 10.52 3.10
CA THR A 86 -3.86 9.90 1.76
C THR A 86 -2.50 9.38 1.32
N GLU A 87 -1.43 9.78 2.02
CA GLU A 87 -0.06 9.41 1.68
C GLU A 87 0.67 8.82 2.88
N ALA A 88 1.63 7.95 2.60
CA ALA A 88 2.64 7.49 3.52
C ALA A 88 3.92 7.20 2.74
N LYS A 89 5.07 7.21 3.42
CA LYS A 89 6.31 6.73 2.81
C LYS A 89 6.34 5.20 2.83
N ILE A 90 6.66 4.59 1.69
CA ILE A 90 6.72 3.14 1.53
C ILE A 90 8.12 2.77 1.02
N PHE A 91 8.70 1.72 1.58
CA PHE A 91 9.99 1.20 1.14
C PHE A 91 9.93 0.74 -0.33
N ARG A 92 10.88 1.25 -1.13
CA ARG A 92 11.08 0.97 -2.54
C ARG A 92 12.55 1.07 -2.89
N ASN A 93 13.11 0.00 -3.45
CA ASN A 93 14.45 -0.05 -4.02
C ASN A 93 15.53 0.56 -3.10
N GLY A 94 15.51 0.18 -1.82
CA GLY A 94 16.49 0.65 -0.83
C GLY A 94 16.17 2.00 -0.18
N VAL A 95 15.11 2.70 -0.59
CA VAL A 95 14.73 4.02 -0.06
C VAL A 95 13.25 4.09 0.31
N PHE A 96 12.84 5.10 1.08
CA PHE A 96 11.43 5.33 1.43
C PHE A 96 10.84 6.44 0.56
N LEU A 97 9.85 6.11 -0.27
CA LEU A 97 9.26 7.03 -1.25
C LEU A 97 7.80 7.34 -0.92
N GLU A 98 7.39 8.58 -1.17
CA GLU A 98 6.01 9.02 -1.00
C GLU A 98 5.09 8.22 -1.91
N SER A 99 4.14 7.52 -1.29
CA SER A 99 3.15 6.70 -1.97
C SER A 99 1.76 7.14 -1.55
N ARG A 100 0.89 7.33 -2.53
CA ARG A 100 -0.47 7.82 -2.36
C ARG A 100 -1.48 6.74 -2.66
N VAL A 101 -2.51 6.63 -1.83
CA VAL A 101 -3.69 5.82 -2.17
C VAL A 101 -4.50 6.57 -3.22
N ILE A 102 -4.59 6.01 -4.42
CA ILE A 102 -5.47 6.55 -5.46
C ILE A 102 -6.92 6.13 -5.19
N PHE A 103 -7.09 4.90 -4.70
CA PHE A 103 -8.38 4.32 -4.39
C PHE A 103 -8.26 3.19 -3.37
N THR A 104 -9.21 3.12 -2.47
CA THR A 104 -9.51 1.94 -1.67
C THR A 104 -11.02 1.85 -1.46
N ASP A 105 -11.52 0.61 -1.41
CA ASP A 105 -12.88 0.32 -0.95
C ASP A 105 -12.97 0.24 0.58
N GLY A 106 -11.85 0.45 1.29
CA GLY A 106 -11.71 0.27 2.73
C GLY A 106 -11.83 -1.19 3.16
N ARG A 107 -11.71 -2.13 2.22
CA ARG A 107 -11.90 -3.57 2.42
C ARG A 107 -10.83 -4.34 1.64
N ARG A 108 -11.15 -4.79 0.43
CA ARG A 108 -10.35 -5.79 -0.31
C ARG A 108 -9.60 -5.20 -1.49
N CYS A 109 -9.74 -3.92 -1.80
CA CYS A 109 -9.10 -3.30 -2.95
C CYS A 109 -8.31 -2.07 -2.50
N PHE A 110 -7.06 -2.00 -2.93
CA PHE A 110 -6.15 -0.93 -2.55
C PHE A 110 -5.23 -0.60 -3.72
N ILE A 111 -5.32 0.62 -4.24
CA ILE A 111 -4.51 1.10 -5.36
C ILE A 111 -3.54 2.16 -4.85
N LEU A 112 -2.25 1.87 -4.98
CA LEU A 112 -1.17 2.72 -4.53
C LEU A 112 -0.44 3.33 -5.73
N ARG A 113 -0.07 4.60 -5.64
CA ARG A 113 0.80 5.31 -6.58
C ARG A 113 2.07 5.76 -5.90
N THR A 114 3.23 5.38 -6.43
CA THR A 114 4.52 5.90 -5.98
C THR A 114 5.13 6.80 -7.06
N LYS A 115 4.95 8.12 -6.92
CA LYS A 115 5.38 9.09 -7.96
C LYS A 115 6.90 9.10 -8.16
N GLY A 116 7.66 9.01 -7.07
CA GLY A 116 9.12 8.96 -7.11
C GLY A 116 9.69 7.67 -7.71
N TYR A 117 8.85 6.71 -8.09
CA TYR A 117 9.25 5.44 -8.67
C TYR A 117 8.50 5.20 -9.99
N HIS A 118 8.87 5.94 -11.03
CA HIS A 118 8.29 5.86 -12.38
C HIS A 118 6.76 6.11 -12.46
N GLY A 119 6.18 6.78 -11.46
CA GLY A 119 4.72 6.91 -11.38
C GLY A 119 4.00 5.56 -11.19
N LEU A 120 4.70 4.56 -10.65
CA LEU A 120 4.22 3.19 -10.47
C LEU A 120 2.84 3.18 -9.83
N CYS A 121 1.92 2.44 -10.45
CA CYS A 121 0.60 2.15 -9.92
C CYS A 121 0.50 0.65 -9.63
N GLU A 122 0.09 0.31 -8.41
CA GLU A 122 -0.07 -1.08 -7.98
C GLU A 122 -1.47 -1.29 -7.43
N LEU A 123 -2.08 -2.40 -7.83
CA LEU A 123 -3.32 -2.88 -7.26
C LEU A 123 -3.01 -4.04 -6.33
N PHE A 124 -3.45 -3.88 -5.10
CA PHE A 124 -3.43 -4.90 -4.08
C PHE A 124 -4.84 -5.35 -3.76
N THR A 125 -4.95 -6.63 -3.40
CA THR A 125 -6.20 -7.17 -2.86
C THR A 125 -6.02 -7.77 -1.48
N GLY A 126 -7.04 -7.63 -0.65
CA GLY A 126 -7.13 -8.30 0.64
C GLY A 126 -7.24 -9.81 0.45
N GLY A 127 -6.31 -10.57 1.04
CA GLY A 127 -6.27 -12.02 0.91
C GLY A 127 -5.66 -12.69 2.15
N ARG A 128 -6.14 -13.89 2.48
CA ARG A 128 -5.49 -14.72 3.51
C ARG A 128 -4.23 -15.33 2.91
N PHE A 129 -3.06 -14.95 3.43
CA PHE A 129 -1.81 -15.65 3.16
C PHE A 129 -1.79 -16.94 4.00
N ASN A 130 -2.21 -18.06 3.40
CA ASN A 130 -2.01 -19.38 3.99
C ASN A 130 -0.76 -20.00 3.37
N ASN A 131 0.34 -20.02 4.13
CA ASN A 131 1.54 -20.83 3.89
C ASN A 131 1.99 -20.96 2.42
N GLY A 132 2.25 -19.83 1.75
CA GLY A 132 2.87 -19.83 0.41
C GLY A 132 1.91 -20.02 -0.78
N ILE A 133 0.60 -20.12 -0.55
CA ILE A 133 -0.39 -20.12 -1.63
C ILE A 133 -1.02 -18.73 -1.71
N VAL A 134 -0.65 -17.96 -2.74
CA VAL A 134 -1.47 -16.85 -3.21
C VAL A 134 -2.71 -17.49 -3.79
N ASN A 135 -3.85 -17.38 -3.11
CA ASN A 135 -5.13 -17.77 -3.69
C ASN A 135 -5.35 -16.90 -4.93
N THR A 136 -4.97 -17.41 -6.09
CA THR A 136 -5.55 -17.00 -7.35
C THR A 136 -7.01 -17.41 -7.25
N THR A 137 -7.88 -16.51 -6.80
CA THR A 137 -9.31 -16.68 -7.03
C THR A 137 -9.46 -16.88 -8.53
N ARG A 138 -9.73 -18.12 -8.92
CA ARG A 138 -10.18 -18.48 -10.26
C ARG A 138 -11.26 -17.48 -10.63
N VAL A 139 -10.99 -16.72 -11.70
CA VAL A 139 -12.06 -16.11 -12.47
C VAL A 139 -12.83 -17.32 -13.02
N VAL A 140 -14.02 -17.56 -12.45
CA VAL A 140 -15.02 -18.47 -13.03
C VAL A 140 -15.80 -17.67 -14.06
#